data_AF-A0AA90QYK7-F1
#
_entry.id   AF-A0AA90QYK7-F1
#
_cell.length_a   1.000
_cell.length_b   1.000
_cell.length_c   1.000
_cell.angle_alpha   90.00
_cell.angle_beta   90.00
_cell.angle_gamma   90.00
#
_symmetry.space_group_name_H-M   'P 1'
#
loop_
_entity.id
_entity.type
_entity.pdbx_description
1 polymer ?
#
loop_
_entity_poly.entity_id
_entity_poly.type
_entity_poly.pdbx_seq_one_letter_code
_entity_poly.pdbx_strand_id
1 'polypeptide(L)' 'MDITAISIAIQMEGKTYFVALPHQRFMLLMKMAEGLSDSGRLPVVAAPASYQFMPVEEMQ' A
#
# COMPACT_ATOMS: atom_id res chain seq x y z
N MET A 1 1.29 14.08 6.40
CA MET A 1 1.93 13.53 5.19
C MET A 1 0.81 13.37 4.19
N ASP A 2 0.93 14.00 3.02
CA ASP A 2 -0.12 13.92 2.00
C ASP A 2 0.12 12.65 1.18
N ILE A 3 -0.73 11.64 1.37
CA ILE A 3 -0.67 10.39 0.62
C ILE A 3 -1.41 10.59 -0.69
N THR A 4 -0.68 10.66 -1.79
CA THR A 4 -1.23 10.91 -3.13
C THR A 4 -1.63 9.63 -3.87
N ALA A 5 -0.99 8.49 -3.55
CA ALA A 5 -1.29 7.18 -4.12
C ALA A 5 -0.91 6.06 -3.14
N ILE A 6 -1.59 4.92 -3.22
CA ILE A 6 -1.34 3.72 -2.40
C ILE A 6 -1.25 2.52 -3.34
N SER A 7 -0.27 1.65 -3.10
CA SER A 7 -0.14 0.35 -3.77
C SER A 7 0.19 -0.70 -2.72
N ILE A 8 -0.53 -1.82 -2.74
CA ILE A 8 -0.28 -2.94 -1.85
C ILE A 8 0.21 -4.09 -2.72
N ALA A 9 1.43 -4.55 -2.46
CA ALA A 9 1.98 -5.74 -3.07
C ALA A 9 1.87 -6.93 -2.11
N ILE A 10 1.50 -8.10 -2.64
CA ILE A 10 1.51 -9.36 -1.92
C ILE A 10 2.36 -10.37 -2.67
N GLN A 11 2.99 -11.28 -1.96
CA GLN A 11 3.71 -12.41 -2.55
C GLN A 11 2.88 -13.68 -2.37
N MET A 12 2.57 -14.34 -3.48
CA MET A 12 1.91 -15.65 -3.50
C MET A 12 2.68 -16.55 -4.46
N GLU A 13 3.08 -17.74 -4.02
CA GLU A 13 3.80 -18.72 -4.86
C GLU A 13 5.08 -18.15 -5.49
N GLY A 14 5.81 -17.30 -4.76
CA GLY A 14 7.04 -16.67 -5.26
C GLY A 14 6.84 -15.58 -6.32
N LYS A 15 5.58 -15.24 -6.65
CA LYS A 15 5.23 -14.15 -7.55
C LYS A 15 4.68 -12.97 -6.77
N THR A 16 5.05 -11.77 -7.20
CA THR A 16 4.52 -10.51 -6.66
C THR A 16 3.26 -10.13 -7.42
N TYR A 17 2.20 -9.85 -6.68
CA TYR A 17 0.93 -9.35 -7.20
C TYR A 17 0.64 -8.01 -6.55
N PHE A 18 0.00 -7.13 -7.30
CA PHE A 18 -0.58 -5.93 -6.73
C PHE A 18 -2.06 -6.16 -6.45
N VAL A 19 -2.49 -5.72 -5.29
CA VAL A 19 -3.89 -5.77 -4.88
C VAL A 19 -4.64 -4.66 -5.61
N ALA A 20 -5.71 -5.00 -6.31
CA ALA A 20 -6.63 -4.05 -6.92
C ALA A 20 -7.84 -3.86 -6.00
N LEU A 21 -8.00 -2.68 -5.41
CA LEU A 21 -9.10 -2.36 -4.50
C LEU A 21 -9.55 -0.91 -4.67
N PRO A 22 -10.79 -0.59 -4.29
CA PRO A 22 -11.19 0.79 -4.26
C PRO A 22 -10.41 1.67 -3.30
N HIS A 23 -10.21 2.94 -3.66
CA HIS A 23 -9.44 3.90 -2.84
C HIS A 23 -9.91 3.93 -1.37
N GLN A 24 -11.22 3.89 -1.14
CA GLN A 24 -11.79 3.86 0.21
C GLN A 24 -11.35 2.64 1.02
N ARG A 25 -11.23 1.47 0.38
CA ARG A 25 -10.76 0.23 1.02
C ARG A 25 -9.25 0.29 1.30
N PHE A 26 -8.46 0.89 0.40
CA PHE A 26 -7.05 1.16 0.69
C PHE A 26 -6.87 2.06 1.91
N MET A 27 -7.64 3.14 2.01
CA MET A 27 -7.59 4.05 3.15
C MET A 27 -7.95 3.34 4.47
N LEU A 28 -8.90 2.40 4.44
CA LEU A 28 -9.22 1.57 5.61
C LEU A 28 -8.03 0.70 6.03
N LEU A 29 -7.39 0.00 5.08
CA LEU A 29 -6.22 -0.83 5.35
C LEU A 29 -5.08 -0.01 5.97
N MET A 30 -4.85 1.20 5.48
CA MET A 30 -3.83 2.11 6.00
C MET A 30 -4.10 2.53 7.45
N LYS A 31 -5.34 2.87 7.79
CA LYS A 31 -5.73 3.20 9.16
C LYS A 31 -5.56 2.02 10.12
N MET A 32 -5.84 0.81 9.67
CA MET A 32 -5.59 -0.39 10.48
C MET A 32 -4.10 -0.60 10.71
N ALA A 33 -3.26 -0.45 9.68
CA ALA A 33 -1.82 -0.55 9.81
C ALA A 33 -1.24 0.51 10.76
N GLU A 34 -1.74 1.75 10.72
CA GLU A 34 -1.37 2.81 11.65
C GLU A 34 -1.75 2.47 13.10
N GLY A 35 -2.98 2.00 13.32
CA GLY A 35 -3.49 1.62 14.65
C GLY A 35 -2.80 0.38 15.24
N LEU A 36 -2.20 -0.47 14.41
CA LEU A 36 -1.40 -1.62 14.83
C LEU A 36 0.07 -1.27 15.13
N SER A 37 0.52 -0.06 14.82
CA SER A 37 1.90 0.35 15.10
C SER A 37 2.07 0.80 16.56
N ASP A 38 3.22 0.49 17.16
CA ASP A 38 3.56 0.93 18.51
C ASP A 38 3.60 2.46 18.66
N SER A 39 3.89 3.17 17.56
CA SER A 39 4.01 4.63 17.53
C SER A 39 2.70 5.37 17.25
N GLY A 40 1.62 4.65 16.94
CA GLY A 40 0.36 5.22 16.46
C GLY A 40 0.51 5.98 15.14
N ARG A 41 1.51 5.64 14.32
CA ARG A 41 1.79 6.23 13.00
C ARG A 41 2.14 5.12 12.02
N LEU A 42 1.77 5.31 10.76
CA LEU A 42 2.12 4.32 9.74
C LEU A 42 3.66 4.19 9.59
N PRO A 43 4.24 3.00 9.79
CA PRO A 43 5.66 2.79 9.60
C PRO A 43 6.00 2.75 8.10
N VAL A 44 6.58 3.83 7.59
CA VAL A 44 6.96 3.96 6.17
C VAL A 44 8.47 3.99 6.01
N VAL A 45 8.97 3.38 4.93
CA VAL A 45 10.38 3.41 4.53
C VAL A 45 10.50 3.85 3.08
N ALA A 46 11.62 4.47 2.74
CA ALA A 46 11.89 4.86 1.36
C ALA A 46 12.01 3.61 0.47
N ALA A 47 11.30 3.60 -0.66
CA ALA A 47 11.53 2.59 -1.68
C ALA A 47 12.94 2.74 -2.27
N PRO A 48 13.56 1.65 -2.78
CA PRO A 48 14.79 1.75 -3.54
C PRO A 48 14.65 2.74 -4.69
N ALA A 49 15.72 3.47 -5.03
CA ALA A 49 15.68 4.48 -6.09
C ALA A 49 15.29 3.91 -7.47
N SER A 50 15.48 2.61 -7.69
CA SER A 50 15.08 1.91 -8.92
C SER A 50 13.63 1.47 -8.96
N TYR A 51 12.88 1.59 -7.85
CA TYR A 51 11.49 1.15 -7.79
C TYR A 51 10.59 2.09 -8.58
N GLN A 52 9.83 1.53 -9.53
CA GLN A 52 8.78 2.24 -10.23
C GLN A 52 7.45 1.94 -9.57
N PHE A 53 6.79 2.98 -9.08
CA PHE A 53 5.47 2.86 -8.48
C PHE A 53 4.44 2.53 -9.57
N MET A 54 3.78 1.38 -9.44
CA MET A 54 2.73 0.95 -10.34
C MET A 54 1.40 0.95 -9.58
N PRO A 55 0.57 2.01 -9.73
CA PRO A 55 -0.79 1.96 -9.22
C PRO A 55 -1.57 0.96 -10.07
N VAL A 56 -2.31 0.06 -9.42
CA VAL A 56 -3.32 -0.73 -10.12
C VAL A 56 -4.59 0.09 -10.13
N GLU A 57 -5.03 0.48 -11.32
CA GLU A 57 -6.35 1.06 -11.49
C GLU A 57 -7.40 -0.01 -11.15
N GLU A 58 -8.47 0.38 -10.46
CA GLU A 58 -9.60 -0.51 -10.22
C GLU A 58 -10.05 -1.09 -11.56
N MET A 59 -10.03 -2.43 -11.69
CA MET A 59 -10.72 -3.06 -12.81
C MET A 59 -12.22 -2.77 -12.61
N GLN A 60 -12.78 -1.95 -13.50
CA GLN A 60 -14.22 -1.64 -13.52
C GLN A 60 -15.07 -2.91 -13.63
#